data_AF-A0A015MR13-F1
#
_entry.id   AF-A0A015MR13-F1
#
_cell.length_a   1.000
_cell.length_b   1.000
_cell.length_c   1.000
_cell.angle_alpha   90.00
_cell.angle_beta   90.00
_cell.angle_gamma   90.00
#
_symmetry.space_group_name_H-M   'P 1'
#
loop_
_entity.id
_entity.type
_entity.pdbx_description
1 polymer ?
#
loop_
_entity_poly.entity_id
_entity_poly.type
_entity_poly.pdbx_seq_one_letter_code
_entity_poly.pdbx_strand_id
1 'polypeptide(L)'
;MLYCKACNVKHFQQNFKNWTSGNNDIDKFIQDNQLSANFYGQVLEWIPYNKLYDIEYIAKGGFGKVYRAKWIDGFIGYWDNINENWERHNSDG
;
A
#
# COMPACT_ATOMS: atom_id res chain seq x y z
N MET A 1 13.92 -10.80 9.58
CA MET A 1 12.94 -10.64 10.68
C MET A 1 11.72 -11.48 10.35
N LEU A 2 11.13 -12.16 11.35
CA LEU A 2 9.91 -12.95 11.16
C LEU A 2 8.71 -12.00 10.98
N TYR A 3 7.88 -12.24 9.98
CA TYR A 3 6.62 -11.49 9.80
C TYR A 3 5.66 -11.79 10.96
N CYS A 4 5.32 -10.78 11.76
CA CYS A 4 4.34 -10.93 12.84
C CYS A 4 2.94 -10.55 12.34
N LYS A 5 2.13 -11.54 11.92
CA LYS A 5 0.77 -11.31 11.45
C LYS A 5 -0.09 -10.54 12.47
N ALA A 6 -0.12 -10.99 13.71
CA ALA A 6 -0.93 -10.37 14.76
C ALA A 6 -0.48 -8.93 15.09
N CYS A 7 0.83 -8.64 15.01
CA CYS A 7 1.36 -7.29 15.20
C CYS A 7 0.91 -6.37 14.05
N ASN A 8 1.13 -6.82 12.81
CA ASN A 8 0.78 -6.05 11.62
C ASN A 8 -0.73 -5.76 11.54
N VAL A 9 -1.58 -6.72 11.90
CA VAL A 9 -3.02 -6.51 12.02
C VAL A 9 -3.34 -5.33 12.94
N LYS A 10 -2.69 -5.24 14.11
CA LYS A 10 -2.88 -4.11 15.05
C LYS A 10 -2.43 -2.79 14.44
N HIS A 11 -1.24 -2.76 13.82
CA HIS A 11 -0.70 -1.56 13.18
C HIS A 11 -1.58 -1.06 12.03
N PHE A 12 -2.09 -1.97 11.20
CA PHE A 12 -3.04 -1.63 10.14
C PHE A 12 -4.35 -1.07 10.71
N GLN A 13 -4.95 -1.73 11.70
CA GLN A 13 -6.19 -1.26 12.35
C GLN A 13 -6.06 0.15 12.94
N GLN A 14 -4.90 0.48 13.53
CA GLN A 14 -4.62 1.81 14.04
C GLN A 14 -4.55 2.87 12.92
N ASN A 15 -4.13 2.47 11.72
CA ASN A 15 -3.93 3.35 10.58
C ASN A 15 -5.13 3.49 9.64
N PHE A 16 -6.19 2.68 9.79
CA PHE A 16 -7.37 2.71 8.89
C PHE A 16 -8.08 4.06 8.81
N LYS A 17 -7.94 4.91 9.83
CA LYS A 17 -8.54 6.25 9.84
C LYS A 17 -7.69 7.30 9.13
N ASN A 18 -6.45 6.99 8.79
CA ASN A 18 -5.47 7.94 8.26
C ASN A 18 -5.42 7.98 6.73
N TRP A 19 -6.14 7.08 6.06
CA TRP A 19 -6.24 7.07 4.60
C TRP A 19 -7.64 6.60 4.17
N THR A 20 -8.06 7.02 2.99
CA THR A 20 -9.27 6.56 2.31
C THR A 20 -9.10 6.75 0.81
N SER A 21 -9.70 5.86 0.02
CA SER A 21 -9.86 6.04 -1.42
C SER A 21 -10.99 6.99 -1.81
N GLY A 22 -11.83 7.37 -0.84
CA GLY A 22 -13.12 8.02 -1.10
C GLY A 22 -14.21 7.03 -1.52
N ASN A 23 -13.92 5.73 -1.56
CA ASN A 23 -14.88 4.66 -1.88
C ASN A 23 -14.86 3.58 -0.77
N ASN A 24 -15.97 3.46 -0.06
CA ASN A 24 -16.07 2.55 1.09
C ASN A 24 -15.88 1.07 0.73
N ASP A 25 -16.29 0.65 -0.46
CA ASP A 25 -16.16 -0.76 -0.89
C ASP A 25 -14.70 -1.11 -1.19
N ILE A 26 -13.98 -0.19 -1.84
CA ILE A 26 -12.54 -0.32 -2.09
C ILE A 26 -11.76 -0.29 -0.78
N ASP A 27 -12.08 0.65 0.11
CA ASP A 27 -11.44 0.77 1.41
C ASP A 27 -11.62 -0.51 2.22
N LYS A 28 -12.84 -1.05 2.29
CA LYS A 28 -13.13 -2.31 2.97
C LYS A 28 -12.35 -3.48 2.37
N PHE A 29 -12.31 -3.58 1.03
CA PHE A 29 -11.57 -4.65 0.36
C PHE A 29 -10.07 -4.62 0.70
N ILE A 30 -9.46 -3.44 0.69
CA ILE A 30 -8.04 -3.27 1.04
C ILE A 30 -7.81 -3.57 2.52
N GLN A 31 -8.68 -3.09 3.42
CA GLN A 31 -8.59 -3.37 4.86
C GLN A 31 -8.71 -4.88 5.15
N ASP A 32 -9.68 -5.57 4.55
CA ASP A 32 -9.87 -7.02 4.69
C ASP A 32 -8.64 -7.80 4.20
N ASN A 33 -8.00 -7.36 3.10
CA ASN A 33 -6.73 -7.91 2.65
C ASN A 33 -5.60 -7.68 3.67
N GLN A 34 -5.45 -6.45 4.18
CA GLN A 34 -4.42 -6.10 5.19
C GLN A 34 -4.56 -6.95 6.46
N LEU A 35 -5.79 -7.25 6.89
CA LEU A 35 -6.06 -8.10 8.06
C LEU A 35 -5.77 -9.58 7.83
N SER A 36 -5.81 -10.04 6.58
CA SER A 36 -5.65 -11.45 6.21
C SER A 36 -4.24 -11.81 5.71
N ALA A 37 -3.46 -10.82 5.29
CA ALA A 37 -2.11 -10.97 4.74
C ALA A 37 -1.16 -11.76 5.67
N ASN A 38 -0.43 -12.72 5.08
CA ASN A 38 0.49 -13.61 5.81
C ASN A 38 1.97 -13.23 5.66
N PHE A 39 2.28 -12.30 4.75
CA PHE A 39 3.59 -11.65 4.63
C PHE A 39 3.46 -10.31 3.88
N TYR A 40 4.50 -9.48 3.92
CA TYR A 40 4.48 -8.09 3.42
C TYR A 40 4.12 -8.00 1.93
N GLY A 41 4.61 -8.91 1.09
CA GLY A 41 4.30 -8.94 -0.35
C GLY A 41 2.85 -9.29 -0.71
N GLN A 42 1.98 -9.63 0.25
CA GLN A 42 0.55 -9.84 0.03
C GLN A 42 -0.32 -8.63 0.38
N VAL A 43 0.28 -7.61 0.99
CA VAL A 43 -0.43 -6.44 1.50
C VAL A 43 -0.79 -5.53 0.33
N LEU A 44 -2.09 -5.28 0.18
CA LEU A 44 -2.60 -4.24 -0.71
C LEU A 44 -2.50 -2.88 -0.02
N GLU A 45 -2.09 -1.88 -0.78
CA GLU A 45 -1.97 -0.50 -0.32
C GLU A 45 -2.79 0.42 -1.22
N TRP A 46 -3.50 1.36 -0.59
CA TRP A 46 -4.05 2.50 -1.31
C TRP A 46 -2.95 3.55 -1.51
N ILE A 47 -2.71 3.93 -2.77
CA ILE A 47 -1.70 4.93 -3.12
C ILE A 47 -2.40 6.20 -3.60
N PRO A 48 -2.35 7.30 -2.82
CA PRO A 48 -2.84 8.59 -3.26
C PRO A 48 -2.12 9.07 -4.53
N TYR A 49 -2.87 9.68 -5.46
CA TYR A 49 -2.30 10.09 -6.75
C TYR A 49 -1.11 11.07 -6.61
N ASN A 50 -1.12 11.93 -5.59
CA ASN A 50 -0.02 12.86 -5.30
C ASN A 50 1.26 12.20 -4.78
N LYS A 51 1.26 10.88 -4.55
CA LYS A 51 2.43 10.06 -4.23
C LYS A 51 3.06 9.41 -5.47
N LEU A 52 2.49 9.65 -6.65
CA LEU A 52 3.00 9.16 -7.93
C LEU A 52 3.69 10.29 -8.69
N TYR A 53 4.82 9.96 -9.31
CA TYR A 53 5.60 10.87 -10.15
C TYR A 53 6.16 10.14 -11.38
N ASP A 54 6.80 10.86 -12.29
CA ASP A 54 7.27 10.32 -13.58
C ASP A 54 6.16 9.55 -14.31
N ILE A 55 4.97 10.14 -14.37
CA ILE A 55 3.76 9.50 -14.90
C ILE A 55 3.81 9.51 -16.44
N GLU A 56 3.88 8.32 -17.02
CA GLU A 56 4.00 8.08 -18.45
C GLU A 56 2.80 7.30 -18.97
N TYR A 57 2.22 7.77 -20.07
CA TYR A 57 1.15 7.05 -20.74
C TYR A 57 1.70 5.85 -21.50
N ILE A 58 1.08 4.68 -21.31
CA ILE A 58 1.50 3.43 -21.96
C ILE A 58 0.56 3.08 -23.12
N ALA A 59 -0.73 2.96 -22.84
CA ALA A 59 -1.72 2.54 -23.83
C ALA A 59 -3.15 2.86 -23.40
N LYS A 60 -4.10 2.74 -24.33
CA LYS A 60 -5.53 2.79 -24.06
C LYS A 60 -6.17 1.52 -24.59
N GLY A 61 -6.94 0.84 -23.76
CA GLY A 61 -7.75 -0.33 -24.11
C GLY A 61 -9.25 -0.05 -23.97
N GLY A 62 -10.06 -1.10 -24.12
CA GLY A 62 -11.52 -1.01 -23.98
C GLY A 62 -12.00 -0.57 -22.59
N PHE A 63 -11.20 -0.81 -21.55
CA PHE A 63 -11.55 -0.55 -20.15
C PHE A 63 -10.87 0.70 -19.56
N GLY A 64 -10.09 1.45 -20.35
CA GLY A 64 -9.44 2.67 -19.86
C GLY A 64 -8.05 2.91 -20.44
N LYS A 65 -7.32 3.82 -19.78
CA LYS A 65 -5.93 4.17 -20.11
C LYS A 65 -5.01 3.55 -19.06
N VAL A 66 -3.85 3.08 -19.52
CA VAL A 66 -2.78 2.51 -18.69
C VAL A 66 -1.64 3.51 -18.65
N TYR A 67 -1.10 3.71 -17.44
CA TYR A 67 0.03 4.58 -17.16
C TYR A 67 1.08 3.80 -16.36
N ARG A 68 2.34 4.15 -16.57
CA ARG A 68 3.48 3.80 -15.69
C ARG A 68 3.80 5.01 -14.82
N ALA A 69 4.14 4.79 -13.57
CA ALA A 69 4.58 5.84 -12.66
C ALA A 69 5.56 5.27 -11.64
N LYS A 70 6.38 6.15 -11.07
CA LYS A 70 7.16 5.85 -9.87
C LYS A 70 6.38 6.24 -8.63
N TRP A 71 6.63 5.53 -7.53
CA TRP A 71 5.98 5.75 -6.25
C TRP A 71 7.00 6.33 -5.26
N ILE A 72 6.68 7.51 -4.70
CA ILE A 72 7.59 8.25 -3.80
C ILE A 72 7.94 7.46 -2.54
N ASP A 73 6.94 6.79 -1.95
CA ASP A 73 7.11 6.18 -0.64
C ASP A 73 7.68 4.75 -0.72
N GLY A 74 7.55 4.07 -1.86
CA GLY A 74 7.90 2.65 -1.99
C GLY A 74 6.94 1.71 -1.26
N PHE A 75 7.12 0.40 -1.40
CA PHE A 75 6.22 -0.60 -0.81
C PHE A 75 6.58 -0.90 0.66
N ILE A 76 5.60 -1.32 1.46
CA ILE A 76 5.83 -1.73 2.86
C ILE A 76 6.78 -2.94 2.94
N GLY A 77 7.87 -2.79 3.69
CA GLY A 77 8.79 -3.87 4.06
C GLY A 77 8.41 -4.50 5.39
N TYR A 78 8.66 -3.80 6.49
CA TYR A 78 8.36 -4.26 7.85
C TYR A 78 8.00 -3.11 8.78
N TRP A 79 7.46 -3.43 9.95
CA TRP A 79 7.17 -2.45 10.99
C TRP A 79 8.43 -2.13 11.80
N ASP A 80 8.83 -0.86 11.83
CA ASP A 80 9.89 -0.36 12.69
C ASP A 80 9.31 0.04 14.05
N ASN A 81 9.66 -0.72 15.08
CA ASN A 81 9.19 -0.49 16.45
C ASN A 81 9.83 0.74 17.11
N ILE A 82 10.97 1.24 16.60
CA ILE A 82 11.65 2.42 17.16
C ILE A 82 10.97 3.68 16.64
N ASN A 83 10.72 3.73 15.34
CA ASN A 83 10.10 4.88 14.67
C ASN A 83 8.56 4.81 14.68
N GLU A 84 7.98 3.71 15.19
CA GLU A 84 6.55 3.42 15.20
C GLU A 84 5.90 3.65 13.81
N ASN A 85 6.58 3.18 12.77
CA ASN A 85 6.15 3.38 11.39
C ASN A 85 6.57 2.22 10.48
N TRP A 86 5.97 2.15 9.31
CA TRP A 86 6.36 1.20 8.27
C TRP A 86 7.69 1.62 7.65
N GLU A 87 8.67 0.73 7.70
CA GLU A 87 9.84 0.80 6.84
C GLU A 87 9.40 0.44 5.42
N ARG A 88 9.90 1.20 4.45
CA ARG A 88 9.50 1.11 3.05
C ARG A 88 10.71 0.96 2.16
N HIS A 89 10.54 0.17 1.10
CA HIS A 89 11.56 -0.08 0.10
C HIS A 89 11.12 0.47 -1.25
N ASN A 90 12.04 1.15 -1.91
CA ASN A 90 11.85 1.51 -3.31
C ASN A 90 12.14 0.30 -4.19
N SER A 91 11.31 0.10 -5.20
CA SER A 91 11.51 -0.91 -6.24
C SER A 91 12.62 -0.51 -7.22
N ASP A 92 13.02 0.76 -7.21
CA ASP A 92 14.08 1.32 -8.05
C ASP A 92 15.43 1.06 -7.38
N GLY A 93 15.92 -0.17 -7.50
CA GLY A 93 17.32 -0.55 -7.27
C GLY A 93 18.16 -0.30 -8.52
#